data_AF-A0A7G2ILQ9-F1
#
_entry.id   AF-A0A7G2ILQ9-F1
#
_cell.length_a   1.000
_cell.length_b   1.000
_cell.length_c   1.000
_cell.angle_alpha   90.00
_cell.angle_beta   90.00
_cell.angle_gamma   90.00
#
_symmetry.space_group_name_H-M   'P 1'
#
loop_
_entity.id
_entity.type
_entity.pdbx_description
1 polymer ?
#
loop_
_entity_poly.entity_id
_entity_poly.type
_entity_poly.pdbx_seq_one_letter_code
_entity_poly.pdbx_strand_id
1 'polypeptide(L)'
;MYILATPEEIAFIKPMIAMRNGSQSGATLYASSRSAQGTAGPDFRLEMEGLQYSEIPMLAGANAPLMQQALGAVRNDYSLARMYAMGVDAWSLANHFSQMRQVQGFEINGNTGALTATPDCVINRKLSWLKYQQGQVVPAS
;
A
#
# COMPACT_ATOMS: atom_id res chain seq x y z
N MET A 1 4.17 -2.96 -16.31
CA MET A 1 2.73 -3.32 -16.41
C MET A 1 2.09 -3.06 -15.05
N TYR A 2 0.86 -2.55 -14.99
CA TYR A 2 0.12 -2.36 -13.74
C TYR A 2 -1.04 -3.37 -13.63
N ILE A 3 -1.16 -4.04 -12.49
CA ILE A 3 -2.11 -5.13 -12.23
C ILE A 3 -2.99 -4.76 -11.05
N LEU A 4 -4.31 -4.77 -11.26
CA LEU A 4 -5.30 -4.63 -10.20
C LEU A 4 -5.97 -5.97 -9.97
N ALA A 5 -5.57 -6.67 -8.91
CA ALA A 5 -5.97 -8.04 -8.62
C ALA A 5 -5.98 -8.31 -7.11
N THR A 6 -6.75 -9.28 -6.65
CA THR A 6 -6.65 -9.83 -5.29
C THR A 6 -5.36 -10.65 -5.14
N PRO A 7 -4.97 -11.05 -3.91
CA PRO A 7 -3.83 -11.94 -3.70
C PRO A 7 -3.96 -13.27 -4.47
N GLU A 8 -5.17 -13.84 -4.53
CA GLU A 8 -5.43 -15.09 -5.24
C GLU A 8 -5.29 -14.91 -6.76
N GLU A 9 -5.86 -13.83 -7.30
CA GLU A 9 -5.79 -13.53 -8.73
C GLU A 9 -4.35 -13.25 -9.18
N ILE A 10 -3.59 -12.46 -8.42
CA ILE A 10 -2.21 -12.11 -8.81
C ILE A 10 -1.26 -13.32 -8.72
N ALA A 11 -1.52 -14.25 -7.80
CA ALA A 11 -0.81 -15.52 -7.70
C ALA A 11 -0.93 -16.36 -8.97
N PHE A 12 -2.02 -16.23 -9.74
CA PHE A 12 -2.15 -16.85 -11.06
C PHE A 12 -1.61 -15.99 -12.19
N ILE A 13 -1.88 -14.68 -12.16
CA ILE A 13 -1.51 -13.76 -13.24
C ILE A 13 0.01 -13.68 -13.41
N LYS A 14 0.77 -13.54 -12.31
CA LYS A 14 2.22 -13.34 -12.41
C LYS A 14 2.94 -14.56 -13.03
N PRO A 15 2.70 -15.81 -12.61
CA PRO A 15 3.28 -16.98 -13.26
C PRO A 15 2.92 -17.09 -14.74
N MET A 16 1.67 -16.78 -15.13
CA MET A 16 1.27 -16.79 -16.55
C MET A 16 2.06 -15.78 -17.39
N ILE A 17 2.32 -14.59 -16.85
CA ILE A 17 3.17 -13.58 -17.49
C ILE A 17 4.61 -14.09 -17.63
N ALA A 18 5.17 -14.68 -16.57
CA ALA A 18 6.53 -15.22 -16.57
C ALA A 18 6.68 -16.38 -17.56
N MET A 19 5.69 -17.27 -17.67
CA MET A 19 5.69 -18.36 -18.65
C MET A 19 5.64 -17.83 -20.09
N ARG A 20 4.80 -16.84 -20.36
CA ARG A 20 4.64 -16.27 -21.71
C ARG A 20 5.88 -15.51 -22.18
N ASN A 21 6.49 -14.75 -21.29
CA ASN A 21 7.59 -13.84 -21.64
C ASN A 21 8.98 -14.45 -21.36
N GLY A 22 9.03 -15.67 -20.82
CA GLY A 22 10.23 -16.28 -20.25
C GLY A 22 10.59 -15.70 -18.88
N SER A 23 11.29 -16.48 -18.04
CA SER A 23 11.73 -16.09 -16.68
C SER A 23 12.63 -14.85 -16.62
N GLN A 24 12.97 -14.26 -17.77
CA GLN A 24 13.81 -13.07 -17.93
C GLN A 24 13.10 -11.90 -18.60
N SER A 25 11.77 -11.83 -18.56
CA SER A 25 11.10 -10.62 -19.00
C SER A 25 11.47 -9.47 -18.06
N GLY A 26 12.35 -8.57 -18.50
CA GLY A 26 12.79 -7.38 -17.74
C GLY A 26 11.68 -6.36 -17.44
N ALA A 27 10.41 -6.72 -17.67
CA ALA A 27 9.27 -5.88 -17.40
C ALA A 27 8.95 -5.88 -15.89
N THR A 28 9.13 -4.74 -15.25
CA THR A 28 8.67 -4.54 -13.87
C THR A 28 7.14 -4.62 -13.81
N LEU A 29 6.65 -5.46 -12.90
CA LEU A 29 5.24 -5.58 -12.58
C LEU A 29 4.93 -4.69 -11.38
N TYR A 30 3.86 -3.91 -11.49
CA TYR A 30 3.34 -3.06 -10.44
C TYR A 30 1.92 -3.48 -10.09
N ALA A 31 1.54 -3.39 -8.83
CA ALA A 31 0.19 -3.67 -8.36
C ALA A 31 -0.30 -2.65 -7.33
N SER A 32 -1.61 -2.67 -7.06
CA SER A 32 -2.20 -1.89 -5.97
C SER A 32 -2.11 -2.64 -4.64
N SER A 33 -2.42 -1.98 -3.52
CA SER A 33 -2.55 -2.63 -2.20
C SER A 33 -3.57 -3.77 -2.17
N ARG A 34 -4.49 -3.85 -3.14
CA ARG A 34 -5.46 -4.95 -3.30
C ARG A 34 -4.78 -6.32 -3.42
N SER A 35 -3.57 -6.38 -3.96
CA SER A 35 -2.83 -7.64 -4.10
C SER A 35 -2.12 -8.09 -2.83
N ALA A 36 -2.12 -7.26 -1.78
CA ALA A 36 -1.42 -7.52 -0.52
C ALA A 36 -2.39 -7.92 0.60
N GLN A 37 -1.99 -8.93 1.37
CA GLN A 37 -2.72 -9.43 2.53
C GLN A 37 -1.79 -9.69 3.73
N GLY A 38 -2.31 -9.52 4.94
CA GLY A 38 -1.53 -9.67 6.18
C GLY A 38 -1.12 -11.09 6.52
N THR A 39 -1.76 -12.08 5.91
CA THR A 39 -1.50 -13.51 6.12
C THR A 39 -0.57 -14.11 5.07
N ALA A 40 -0.02 -13.30 4.16
CA ALA A 40 0.87 -13.78 3.11
C ALA A 40 2.14 -14.42 3.70
N GLY A 41 2.25 -15.74 3.56
CA GLY A 41 3.39 -16.53 4.00
C GLY A 41 4.61 -16.39 3.09
N PRO A 42 5.77 -16.97 3.47
CA PRO A 42 7.01 -16.91 2.71
C PRO A 42 6.87 -17.41 1.26
N ASP A 43 6.09 -18.47 1.03
CA ASP A 43 5.90 -19.06 -0.30
C ASP A 43 5.26 -18.07 -1.26
N PHE A 44 4.15 -17.42 -0.85
CA PHE A 44 3.52 -16.37 -1.64
C PHE A 44 4.49 -15.21 -1.93
N ARG A 45 5.30 -14.81 -0.94
CA ARG A 45 6.27 -13.71 -1.12
C ARG A 45 7.35 -14.07 -2.14
N LEU A 46 7.83 -15.31 -2.13
CA LEU A 46 8.77 -15.83 -3.13
C LEU A 46 8.13 -15.92 -4.51
N GLU A 47 6.90 -16.42 -4.60
CA GLU A 47 6.14 -16.42 -5.85
C GLU A 47 5.95 -15.01 -6.40
N MET A 48 5.82 -14.00 -5.53
CA MET A 48 5.68 -12.59 -5.90
C MET A 48 7.00 -11.85 -6.10
N GLU A 49 8.16 -12.51 -6.06
CA GLU A 49 9.50 -11.91 -6.25
C GLU A 49 9.57 -10.86 -7.38
N GLY A 50 10.07 -9.66 -7.07
CA GLY A 50 10.23 -8.55 -8.00
C GLY A 50 8.97 -7.75 -8.29
N LEU A 51 7.78 -8.20 -7.88
CA LEU A 51 6.54 -7.42 -7.95
C LEU A 51 6.65 -6.22 -7.00
N GLN A 52 6.34 -5.04 -7.50
CA GLN A 52 6.17 -3.84 -6.69
C GLN A 52 4.70 -3.54 -6.46
N TYR A 53 4.32 -3.06 -5.29
CA TYR A 53 2.95 -2.66 -5.02
C TYR A 53 2.89 -1.45 -4.11
N SER A 54 1.86 -0.62 -4.30
CA SER A 54 1.60 0.55 -3.46
C SER A 54 0.89 0.13 -2.18
N GLU A 55 1.23 0.72 -1.04
CA GLU A 55 0.54 0.50 0.24
C GLU A 55 0.57 1.77 1.11
N ILE A 56 -0.34 1.85 2.07
CA ILE A 56 -0.35 2.94 3.05
C ILE A 56 0.91 2.93 3.93
N PRO A 57 1.47 4.10 4.31
CA PRO A 57 2.66 4.20 5.15
C PRO A 57 2.59 3.39 6.44
N MET A 58 1.41 3.30 7.08
CA MET A 58 1.23 2.50 8.29
C MET A 58 1.60 1.02 8.08
N LEU A 59 1.10 0.40 7.01
CA LEU A 59 1.36 -1.00 6.67
C LEU A 59 2.71 -1.19 5.96
N ALA A 60 3.31 -0.11 5.46
CA ALA A 60 4.70 -0.08 4.99
C ALA A 60 5.74 0.07 6.12
N GLY A 61 5.29 0.16 7.38
CA GLY A 61 6.16 0.20 8.56
C GLY A 61 6.55 1.60 9.03
N ALA A 62 5.97 2.68 8.49
CA ALA A 62 6.28 4.05 8.90
C ALA A 62 5.81 4.37 10.33
N ASN A 63 4.85 3.62 10.87
CA ASN A 63 4.33 3.78 12.23
C ASN A 63 4.07 2.42 12.89
N ALA A 64 5.14 1.78 13.37
CA ALA A 64 5.07 0.42 13.92
C ALA A 64 4.13 0.27 15.14
N PRO A 65 4.09 1.19 16.13
CA PRO A 65 3.16 1.07 17.25
C PRO A 65 1.68 1.09 16.79
N LEU A 66 1.33 2.03 15.91
CA LEU A 66 -0.03 2.11 15.38
C LEU A 66 -0.39 0.89 14.52
N MET A 67 0.56 0.42 13.70
CA MET A 67 0.38 -0.77 12.89
C MET A 67 0.07 -2.00 13.76
N GLN A 68 0.82 -2.21 14.85
CA GLN A 68 0.59 -3.31 15.78
C GLN A 68 -0.79 -3.20 16.46
N GLN A 69 -1.17 -2.00 16.90
CA GLN A 69 -2.48 -1.75 17.49
C GLN A 69 -3.62 -2.03 16.49
N ALA A 70 -3.51 -1.50 15.27
CA ALA A 70 -4.51 -1.67 14.23
C ALA A 70 -4.67 -3.14 13.83
N LEU A 71 -3.57 -3.84 13.52
CA LEU A 71 -3.58 -5.25 13.13
C LEU A 71 -4.11 -6.14 14.26
N GLY A 72 -3.78 -5.84 15.52
CA GLY A 72 -4.33 -6.52 16.68
C GLY A 72 -5.86 -6.35 16.80
N ALA A 73 -6.37 -5.14 16.59
CA ALA A 73 -7.80 -4.83 16.66
C ALA A 73 -8.62 -5.53 15.57
N VAL A 74 -8.03 -5.74 14.39
CA VAL A 74 -8.73 -6.25 13.19
C VAL A 74 -8.30 -7.66 12.78
N ARG A 75 -7.62 -8.39 13.67
CA ARG A 75 -7.18 -9.78 13.43
C ARG A 75 -6.36 -9.96 12.15
N ASN A 76 -5.44 -9.03 11.89
CA ASN A 76 -4.59 -8.97 10.69
C ASN A 76 -5.31 -8.77 9.35
N ASP A 77 -6.59 -8.38 9.34
CA ASP A 77 -7.28 -7.98 8.12
C ASP A 77 -6.76 -6.62 7.63
N TYR A 78 -6.04 -6.62 6.51
CA TYR A 78 -5.44 -5.39 5.96
C TYR A 78 -6.49 -4.39 5.45
N SER A 79 -7.64 -4.84 4.97
CA SER A 79 -8.71 -3.93 4.54
C SER A 79 -9.25 -3.15 5.72
N LEU A 80 -9.50 -3.83 6.84
CA LEU A 80 -9.91 -3.20 8.08
C LEU A 80 -8.79 -2.36 8.72
N ALA A 81 -7.53 -2.80 8.64
CA ALA A 81 -6.39 -2.01 9.11
C ALA A 81 -6.23 -0.70 8.33
N ARG A 82 -6.44 -0.72 7.01
CA ARG A 82 -6.45 0.51 6.19
C ARG A 82 -7.59 1.44 6.60
N MET A 83 -8.76 0.90 6.96
CA MET A 83 -9.88 1.68 7.49
C MET A 83 -9.57 2.26 8.88
N TYR A 84 -8.85 1.52 9.72
CA TYR A 84 -8.36 2.01 11.01
C TYR A 84 -7.43 3.22 10.81
N ALA A 85 -6.44 3.12 9.92
CA ALA A 85 -5.54 4.22 9.58
C ALA A 85 -6.31 5.42 9.01
N MET A 86 -7.32 5.18 8.18
CA MET A 86 -8.19 6.22 7.66
C MET A 86 -8.91 6.99 8.77
N GLY A 87 -9.36 6.30 9.83
CA GLY A 87 -9.95 6.96 11.00
C GLY A 87 -8.98 7.89 11.73
N VAL A 88 -7.73 7.45 11.90
CA VAL A 88 -6.65 8.27 12.51
C VAL A 88 -6.35 9.50 11.67
N ASP A 89 -6.26 9.34 10.36
CA ASP A 89 -5.99 10.44 9.44
C ASP A 89 -7.18 11.40 9.31
N ALA A 90 -8.42 10.90 9.41
CA ALA A 90 -9.61 11.74 9.41
C ALA A 90 -9.61 12.75 10.58
N TRP A 91 -9.15 12.33 11.76
CA TRP A 91 -8.94 13.23 12.89
C TRP A 91 -7.89 14.32 12.58
N SER A 92 -6.77 13.92 11.98
CA SER A 92 -5.70 14.86 11.61
C SER A 92 -6.17 15.87 10.56
N LEU A 93 -6.93 15.41 9.55
CA LEU A 93 -7.55 16.24 8.53
C LEU A 93 -8.56 17.23 9.13
N ALA A 94 -9.40 16.80 10.07
CA ALA A 94 -10.37 17.67 10.72
C ALA A 94 -9.69 18.83 11.47
N ASN A 95 -8.59 18.55 12.18
CA ASN A 95 -7.82 19.57 12.92
C ASN A 95 -7.03 20.52 12.01
N HIS A 96 -6.84 20.16 10.74
CA HIS A 96 -6.11 20.97 9.74
C HIS A 96 -7.00 21.39 8.56
N PHE A 97 -8.32 21.35 8.71
CA PHE A 97 -9.25 21.53 7.60
C PHE A 97 -9.07 22.88 6.88
N SER A 98 -8.88 23.97 7.65
CA SER A 98 -8.66 25.30 7.09
C SER A 98 -7.36 25.36 6.28
N GLN A 99 -6.27 24.80 6.81
CA GLN A 99 -4.97 24.75 6.12
C GLN A 99 -5.05 23.93 4.83
N MET A 100 -5.67 22.74 4.90
CA MET A 100 -5.88 21.87 3.73
C MET A 100 -6.63 22.60 2.61
N ARG A 101 -7.55 23.52 2.93
CA ARG A 101 -8.31 24.28 1.91
C ARG A 101 -7.64 25.54 1.41
N GLN A 102 -6.93 26.26 2.27
CA GLN A 102 -6.49 27.63 1.99
C GLN A 102 -5.01 27.72 1.62
N VAL A 103 -4.20 26.78 2.08
CA VAL A 103 -2.75 26.79 1.88
C VAL A 103 -2.40 25.87 0.71
N GLN A 104 -2.03 26.46 -0.42
CA GLN A 104 -1.60 25.71 -1.59
C GLN A 104 -0.37 24.85 -1.26
N GLY A 105 -0.44 23.55 -1.59
CA GLY A 105 0.65 22.61 -1.34
C GLY A 105 0.79 22.18 0.13
N PHE A 106 -0.17 22.52 1.00
CA PHE A 106 -0.19 21.99 2.36
C PHE A 106 -0.32 20.46 2.34
N GLU A 107 0.56 19.80 3.09
CA GLU A 107 0.69 18.35 3.14
C GLU A 107 0.67 17.87 4.59
N ILE A 108 -0.07 16.80 4.85
CA ILE A 108 -0.03 16.06 6.12
C ILE A 108 0.63 14.72 5.87
N ASN A 109 1.66 14.39 6.64
CA ASN A 109 2.25 13.06 6.66
C ASN A 109 1.33 12.10 7.43
N GLY A 110 0.35 11.53 6.71
CA GLY A 110 -0.66 10.63 7.25
C GLY A 110 -0.24 9.16 7.25
N ASN A 111 -0.99 8.36 8.00
CA ASN A 111 -0.85 6.91 8.08
C ASN A 111 -1.38 6.21 6.81
N THR A 112 -2.23 6.89 6.05
CA THR A 112 -2.81 6.46 4.77
C THR A 112 -2.08 6.99 3.54
N GLY A 113 -1.07 7.85 3.73
CA GLY A 113 -0.27 8.47 2.68
C GLY A 113 0.13 9.89 3.05
N ALA A 114 0.98 10.52 2.24
CA ALA A 114 1.10 11.98 2.28
C ALA A 114 -0.18 12.58 1.71
N LEU A 115 -0.91 13.35 2.54
CA LEU A 115 -2.25 13.84 2.25
C LEU A 115 -2.17 15.29 1.76
N THR A 116 -2.70 15.53 0.58
CA THR A 116 -2.84 16.87 -0.01
C THR A 116 -4.28 17.07 -0.46
N ALA A 117 -4.72 18.30 -0.71
CA ALA A 117 -6.05 18.57 -1.25
C ALA A 117 -5.97 19.24 -2.63
N THR A 118 -6.91 18.87 -3.51
CA THR A 118 -7.20 19.64 -4.72
C THR A 118 -7.96 20.94 -4.39
N PRO A 119 -8.11 21.88 -5.34
CA PRO A 119 -8.95 23.06 -5.15
C PRO A 119 -10.41 22.74 -4.76
N ASP A 120 -10.93 21.61 -5.26
CA ASP A 120 -12.27 21.10 -4.91
C ASP A 120 -12.31 20.34 -3.57
N CYS A 121 -11.24 20.43 -2.77
CA CYS A 121 -11.09 19.77 -1.47
C CYS A 121 -11.12 18.22 -1.54
N VAL A 122 -10.69 17.63 -2.67
CA VAL A 122 -10.51 16.18 -2.77
C VAL A 122 -9.15 15.81 -2.19
N ILE A 123 -9.15 14.90 -1.21
CA ILE A 123 -7.92 14.43 -0.56
C ILE A 123 -7.19 13.45 -1.47
N ASN A 124 -6.01 13.84 -1.95
CA ASN A 124 -5.07 12.97 -2.65
C ASN A 124 -4.10 12.34 -1.67
N ARG A 125 -3.65 11.13 -1.99
CA ARG A 125 -2.71 10.36 -1.16
C ARG A 125 -1.52 9.93 -1.99
N LYS A 126 -0.32 10.28 -1.54
CA LYS A 126 0.92 9.67 -2.04
C LYS A 126 1.24 8.45 -1.18
N LEU A 127 1.23 7.27 -1.80
CA LEU A 127 1.43 5.98 -1.13
C LEU A 127 2.91 5.60 -1.09
N SER A 128 3.26 4.72 -0.16
CA SER A 128 4.55 4.05 -0.13
C SER A 128 4.57 2.93 -1.17
N TRP A 129 5.72 2.68 -1.78
CA TRP A 129 5.91 1.54 -2.66
C TRP A 129 6.75 0.47 -1.96
N LEU A 130 6.30 -0.77 -2.06
CA LEU A 130 6.93 -1.95 -1.49
C LEU A 130 7.27 -2.93 -2.62
N LYS A 131 8.26 -3.78 -2.39
CA LYS A 131 8.74 -4.78 -3.32
C LYS A 131 8.91 -6.11 -2.61
N TYR A 132 8.46 -7.19 -3.24
CA TYR A 132 8.82 -8.54 -2.82
C TYR A 132 10.25 -8.84 -3.27
N GLN A 133 11.13 -9.14 -2.32
CA GLN A 133 12.53 -9.44 -2.59
C GLN A 133 13.05 -10.49 -1.61
N GLN A 134 13.56 -11.61 -2.15
CA GLN A 134 14.10 -12.74 -1.38
C GLN A 134 13.13 -13.26 -0.31
N GLY A 135 11.83 -13.32 -0.64
CA GLY A 135 10.78 -13.77 0.29
C GLY A 135 10.44 -12.76 1.39
N GLN A 136 10.99 -11.56 1.34
CA GLN A 136 10.70 -10.44 2.23
C GLN A 136 9.97 -9.32 1.50
N VAL A 137 9.38 -8.40 2.27
CA VAL A 137 8.82 -7.16 1.75
C VAL A 137 9.75 -6.02 2.16
N VAL A 138 10.28 -5.30 1.17
CA VAL A 138 11.20 -4.17 1.35
C VAL A 138 10.64 -2.91 0.68
N PRO A 139 11.06 -1.69 1.08
CA PRO A 139 10.74 -0.49 0.32
C PRO A 139 11.21 -0.60 -1.13
N ALA A 140 10.37 -0.19 -2.08
CA ALA A 140 10.79 -0.02 -3.46
C ALA A 140 11.53 1.32 -3.59
N SER A 141 12.78 1.23 -4.06
CA SER A 141 13.70 2.35 -4.33
C SER A 141 13.25 3.20 -5.52
#